data_AF-D6WZ32-F1
#
_entry.id   AF-D6WZ32-F1
#
_cell.length_a   1.000
_cell.length_b   1.000
_cell.length_c   1.000
_cell.angle_alpha   90.00
_cell.angle_beta   90.00
_cell.angle_gamma   90.00
#
_symmetry.space_group_name_H-M   'P 1'
#
loop_
_entity.id
_entity.type
_entity.pdbx_description
1 polymer ?
#
loop_
_entity_poly.entity_id
_entity_poly.type
_entity_poly.pdbx_seq_one_letter_code
_entity_poly.pdbx_strand_id
1 'polypeptide(L)'
;MARSETMPVLTSELAIEILGKTLEELQTPQNVKKLDEAKDNVGNEMLKMMQFLFPIVMQVQMDVIKEFGFPGGRDGIIKFAQMLRSLEREDAEVARLNALIKAYYLPPVSVNTGESPAEERASS
;
A
#
# COMPACT_ATOMS: atom_id res chain seq x y z
N MET A 1 -2.10 8.12 33.91
CA MET A 1 -1.45 9.18 33.12
C MET A 1 -1.57 8.79 31.66
N ALA A 2 -2.46 9.43 30.89
CA ALA A 2 -2.53 9.22 29.45
C ALA A 2 -1.30 9.89 28.84
N ARG A 3 -0.36 9.11 28.31
CA ARG A 3 0.69 9.68 27.46
C ARG A 3 -0.02 10.38 26.31
N SER A 4 0.19 11.67 26.16
CA SER A 4 -0.13 12.37 24.92
C SER A 4 0.77 11.78 23.85
N GLU A 5 0.29 10.75 23.16
CA GLU A 5 0.99 10.14 22.03
C GLU A 5 0.94 11.16 20.88
N THR A 6 1.91 12.07 20.88
CA THR A 6 2.17 12.93 19.72
C THR A 6 2.54 12.02 18.57
N MET A 7 1.68 11.97 17.55
CA MET A 7 1.92 11.20 16.34
C MET A 7 3.25 11.62 15.72
N PRO A 8 4.11 10.67 15.33
CA PRO A 8 5.37 10.98 14.66
C PRO A 8 5.10 11.72 13.34
N VAL A 9 5.97 12.68 13.01
CA VAL A 9 5.99 13.30 11.69
C VAL A 9 6.59 12.31 10.71
N LEU A 10 5.89 12.02 9.62
CA LEU A 10 6.38 11.13 8.58
C LEU A 10 7.32 11.90 7.63
N THR A 11 8.62 11.67 7.76
CA THR A 11 9.64 12.12 6.79
C THR A 11 9.82 11.07 5.68
N SER A 12 10.45 11.42 4.56
CA SER A 12 10.77 10.45 3.50
C SER A 12 11.63 9.29 4.01
N GLU A 13 12.67 9.58 4.81
CA GLU A 13 13.54 8.56 5.40
C GLU A 13 12.75 7.57 6.27
N LEU A 14 11.89 8.09 7.16
CA LEU A 14 11.04 7.25 8.01
C LEU A 14 10.01 6.46 7.20
N ALA A 15 9.44 7.06 6.15
CA ALA A 15 8.53 6.36 5.24
C ALA A 15 9.24 5.20 4.52
N ILE A 16 10.45 5.42 4.02
CA ILE A 16 11.27 4.38 3.37
C ILE A 16 11.54 3.24 4.36
N GLU A 17 11.93 3.56 5.60
CA GLU A 17 12.18 2.56 6.64
C GLU A 17 10.92 1.73 6.96
N ILE A 18 9.77 2.38 7.16
CA ILE A 18 8.50 1.72 7.44
C ILE A 18 8.05 0.83 6.28
N LEU A 19 8.14 1.32 5.03
CA LEU A 19 7.74 0.56 3.86
C LEU A 19 8.70 -0.63 3.60
N GLY A 20 10.00 -0.42 3.81
CA GLY A 20 11.02 -1.46 3.75
C GLY A 20 10.73 -2.58 4.75
N LYS A 21 10.51 -2.24 6.01
CA LYS A 21 10.13 -3.21 7.04
C LYS A 21 8.79 -3.89 6.74
N THR A 22 7.82 -3.17 6.17
CA THR A 22 6.55 -3.79 5.72
C THR A 22 6.80 -4.88 4.68
N LEU A 23 7.68 -4.64 3.71
CA LEU A 23 8.05 -5.65 2.71
C LEU A 23 8.78 -6.85 3.32
N GLU A 24 9.69 -6.63 4.28
CA GLU A 24 10.36 -7.69 5.01
C GLU A 24 9.35 -8.56 5.80
N GLU A 25 8.43 -7.93 6.54
CA GLU A 25 7.40 -8.65 7.29
C GLU A 25 6.45 -9.44 6.38
N LEU A 26 6.11 -8.92 5.21
CA LEU A 26 5.31 -9.63 4.20
C LEU A 26 6.02 -10.88 3.66
N GLN A 27 7.36 -10.92 3.71
CA GLN A 27 8.18 -12.05 3.29
C GLN A 27 8.46 -13.09 4.39
N THR A 28 8.00 -12.85 5.62
CA THR A 28 8.12 -13.85 6.69
C THR A 28 7.34 -15.12 6.32
N PRO A 29 7.81 -16.33 6.72
CA PRO A 29 7.13 -17.58 6.36
C PRO A 29 5.65 -17.62 6.76
N GLN A 30 5.30 -16.98 7.88
CA GLN A 30 3.93 -16.88 8.36
C GLN A 30 3.05 -16.07 7.41
N ASN A 31 3.53 -14.91 6.93
CA ASN A 31 2.73 -14.03 6.09
C ASN A 31 2.71 -14.50 4.63
N VAL A 32 3.82 -15.05 4.12
CA VAL A 32 3.86 -15.73 2.81
C VAL A 32 2.81 -16.84 2.75
N LYS A 33 2.77 -17.72 3.76
CA LYS A 33 1.77 -18.79 3.83
C LYS A 33 0.33 -18.26 3.78
N LYS A 34 0.01 -17.23 4.57
CA LYS A 34 -1.33 -16.61 4.57
C LYS A 34 -1.70 -16.00 3.21
N LEU A 35 -0.73 -15.33 2.58
CA LEU A 35 -0.93 -14.69 1.27
C LEU A 35 -1.13 -15.73 0.18
N ASP A 36 -0.36 -16.83 0.18
CA ASP A 36 -0.49 -17.88 -0.83
C ASP A 36 -1.81 -18.65 -0.68
N GLU A 37 -2.21 -19.01 0.55
CA GLU A 37 -3.53 -19.61 0.82
C GLU A 37 -4.68 -18.72 0.35
N ALA A 38 -4.55 -17.40 0.51
CA ALA A 38 -5.54 -16.45 0.01
C ALA A 38 -5.50 -16.31 -1.53
N LYS A 39 -4.32 -16.31 -2.16
CA LYS A 39 -4.16 -16.20 -3.63
C LYS A 39 -4.77 -17.37 -4.38
N ASP A 40 -4.66 -18.59 -3.84
CA ASP A 40 -5.21 -19.81 -4.45
C ASP A 40 -6.72 -19.70 -4.72
N ASN A 41 -7.42 -18.86 -3.96
CA ASN A 41 -8.87 -18.66 -4.05
C ASN A 41 -9.30 -17.47 -4.94
N VAL A 42 -8.34 -16.68 -5.43
CA VAL A 42 -8.57 -15.31 -5.93
C VAL A 42 -8.28 -15.15 -7.42
N GLY A 43 -7.21 -15.78 -7.93
CA GLY A 43 -6.73 -15.54 -9.29
C GLY A 43 -6.30 -14.07 -9.50
N ASN A 44 -6.64 -13.49 -10.67
CA ASN A 44 -6.34 -12.08 -11.01
C ASN A 44 -7.55 -11.15 -10.88
N GLU A 45 -8.61 -11.57 -10.18
CA GLU A 45 -9.81 -10.76 -10.00
C GLU A 45 -9.56 -9.66 -8.98
N MET A 46 -9.52 -8.41 -9.43
CA MET A 46 -9.26 -7.22 -8.59
C MET A 46 -10.10 -7.19 -7.31
N LEU A 47 -11.42 -7.44 -7.43
CA LEU A 47 -12.32 -7.40 -6.29
C LEU A 47 -11.99 -8.48 -5.25
N LYS A 48 -11.62 -9.68 -5.70
CA LYS A 48 -11.20 -10.77 -4.82
C LYS A 48 -9.83 -10.49 -4.20
N MET A 49 -8.87 -9.93 -4.95
CA MET A 49 -7.58 -9.51 -4.37
C MET A 49 -7.79 -8.47 -3.25
N MET A 50 -8.68 -7.50 -3.48
CA MET A 50 -9.09 -6.52 -2.46
C MET A 50 -9.86 -7.13 -1.28
N GLN A 51 -10.60 -8.22 -1.49
CA GLN A 51 -11.35 -8.86 -0.42
C GLN A 51 -10.49 -9.76 0.46
N PHE A 52 -9.53 -10.47 -0.15
CA PHE A 52 -8.78 -11.55 0.52
C PHE A 52 -7.32 -11.18 0.83
N LEU A 53 -6.63 -10.46 -0.07
CA LEU A 53 -5.21 -10.13 0.11
C LEU A 53 -5.01 -8.81 0.85
N PHE A 54 -5.81 -7.79 0.51
CA PHE A 54 -5.69 -6.48 1.15
C PHE A 54 -5.78 -6.52 2.68
N PRO A 55 -6.72 -7.25 3.33
CA PRO A 55 -6.77 -7.30 4.79
C PRO A 55 -5.49 -7.86 5.43
N ILE A 56 -4.84 -8.84 4.77
CA ILE A 56 -3.60 -9.45 5.26
C ILE A 56 -2.48 -8.41 5.22
N VAL A 57 -2.33 -7.72 4.09
CA VAL A 57 -1.31 -6.69 3.90
C VAL A 57 -1.53 -5.51 4.86
N MET A 58 -2.77 -5.08 5.05
CA MET A 58 -3.11 -4.02 5.99
C MET A 58 -2.81 -4.42 7.44
N GLN A 59 -3.03 -5.68 7.82
CA GLN A 59 -2.69 -6.15 9.15
C GLN A 59 -1.19 -6.04 9.41
N VAL A 60 -0.37 -6.52 8.46
CA VAL A 60 1.10 -6.40 8.57
C VAL A 60 1.52 -4.93 8.66
N GLN A 61 0.98 -4.06 7.80
CA GLN A 61 1.34 -2.65 7.82
C GLN A 61 0.91 -1.95 9.11
N MET A 62 -0.26 -2.29 9.68
CA MET A 62 -0.70 -1.80 10.99
C MET A 62 0.24 -2.22 12.12
N ASP A 63 0.73 -3.46 12.09
CA ASP A 63 1.67 -3.96 13.09
C ASP A 63 3.03 -3.25 12.97
N VAL A 64 3.52 -3.06 11.74
CA VAL A 64 4.78 -2.34 11.49
C VAL A 64 4.71 -0.89 11.94
N ILE A 65 3.72 -0.10 11.50
CA ILE A 65 3.67 1.34 11.86
C ILE A 65 3.57 1.55 13.37
N LYS A 66 2.99 0.60 14.11
CA LYS A 66 2.91 0.65 15.57
C LYS A 66 4.29 0.58 16.23
N GLU A 67 5.23 -0.17 15.64
CA GLU A 67 6.63 -0.22 16.11
C GLU A 67 7.34 1.13 15.96
N PHE A 68 6.90 1.97 15.03
CA PHE A 68 7.40 3.33 14.81
C PHE A 68 6.62 4.41 15.55
N GLY A 69 5.72 4.04 16.47
CA GLY A 69 4.97 4.99 17.30
C GLY A 69 3.72 5.57 16.65
N PHE A 70 3.26 5.03 15.52
CA PHE A 70 1.92 5.36 15.01
C PHE A 70 0.85 4.65 15.86
N PRO A 71 -0.35 5.25 16.00
CA PRO A 71 -1.46 4.57 16.67
C PRO A 71 -1.76 3.22 16.01
N GLY A 72 -2.13 2.23 16.82
CA GLY A 72 -2.58 0.94 16.28
C GLY A 72 -3.98 1.04 15.65
N GLY A 73 -4.30 0.06 14.81
CA GLY A 73 -5.64 -0.11 14.24
C GLY A 73 -5.95 0.85 13.08
N ARG A 74 -7.26 0.99 12.79
CA ARG A 74 -7.74 1.66 11.58
C ARG A 74 -7.39 3.14 11.50
N ASP A 75 -7.44 3.85 12.62
CA ASP A 75 -7.16 5.29 12.63
C ASP A 75 -5.68 5.58 12.34
N GLY A 76 -4.77 4.73 12.84
CA GLY A 76 -3.34 4.84 12.59
C GLY A 76 -2.98 4.66 11.13
N ILE A 77 -3.48 3.57 10.52
CA ILE A 77 -3.19 3.29 9.12
C ILE A 77 -3.81 4.32 8.17
N ILE A 78 -4.99 4.87 8.47
CA ILE A 78 -5.60 5.94 7.67
C ILE A 78 -4.72 7.19 7.71
N LYS A 79 -4.24 7.60 8.89
CA LYS A 79 -3.39 8.79 9.04
C LYS A 79 -2.02 8.58 8.38
N PHE A 80 -1.42 7.39 8.55
CA PHE A 80 -0.19 7.02 7.86
C PHE A 80 -0.37 7.11 6.34
N ALA A 81 -1.43 6.53 5.78
CA ALA A 81 -1.71 6.57 4.35
C ALA A 81 -1.92 8.00 3.82
N GLN A 82 -2.57 8.88 4.60
CA GLN A 82 -2.75 10.28 4.24
C GLN A 82 -1.41 11.04 4.16
N MET A 83 -0.51 10.83 5.13
CA MET A 83 0.83 11.43 5.11
C MET A 83 1.68 10.87 3.97
N LEU A 84 1.63 9.55 3.78
CA LEU A 84 2.41 8.85 2.76
C LEU A 84 2.08 9.34 1.35
N ARG A 85 0.80 9.65 1.07
CA ARG A 85 0.35 10.14 -0.25
C ARG A 85 1.04 11.44 -0.69
N SER A 86 1.38 12.31 0.26
CA SER A 86 2.13 13.53 -0.05
C SER A 86 3.57 13.19 -0.43
N LEU A 87 4.20 12.31 0.34
CA LEU A 87 5.59 11.88 0.11
C LEU A 87 5.75 11.09 -1.20
N GLU A 88 4.77 10.29 -1.63
CA GLU A 88 4.81 9.59 -2.92
C GLU A 88 4.97 10.54 -4.12
N ARG A 89 4.61 11.82 -3.99
CA ARG A 89 4.77 12.82 -5.06
C ARG A 89 6.13 13.52 -5.04
N GLU A 90 6.79 13.50 -3.90
CA GLU A 90 8.02 14.24 -3.63
C GLU A 90 9.24 13.33 -3.65
N ASP A 91 9.06 12.04 -3.32
CA ASP A 91 10.11 11.05 -3.20
C ASP A 91 9.79 9.78 -4.02
N ALA A 92 10.62 9.53 -5.03
CA ALA A 92 10.44 8.41 -5.95
C ALA A 92 10.65 7.04 -5.29
N GLU A 93 11.48 6.95 -4.24
CA GLU A 93 11.72 5.70 -3.53
C GLU A 93 10.54 5.35 -2.63
N VAL A 94 9.95 6.34 -1.96
CA VAL A 94 8.67 6.17 -1.25
C VAL A 94 7.58 5.65 -2.19
N ALA A 95 7.45 6.26 -3.38
CA ALA A 95 6.49 5.83 -4.38
C ALA A 95 6.75 4.38 -4.86
N ARG A 96 8.01 4.04 -5.12
CA ARG A 96 8.42 2.70 -5.57
C ARG A 96 8.11 1.64 -4.52
N LEU A 97 8.49 1.86 -3.27
CA LEU A 97 8.25 0.91 -2.17
C LEU A 97 6.75 0.73 -1.90
N ASN A 98 5.97 1.82 -1.91
CA ASN A 98 4.52 1.70 -1.72
C ASN A 98 3.84 0.99 -2.89
N ALA A 99 4.33 1.17 -4.12
CA ALA A 99 3.87 0.41 -5.28
C ALA A 99 4.14 -1.09 -5.16
N LEU A 100 5.31 -1.47 -4.61
CA LEU A 100 5.61 -2.88 -4.33
C LEU A 100 4.65 -3.50 -3.32
N ILE A 101 4.30 -2.78 -2.25
CA ILE A 101 3.31 -3.24 -1.26
C ILE A 101 1.92 -3.37 -1.90
N LYS A 102 1.51 -2.35 -2.68
CA LYS A 102 0.25 -2.36 -3.44
C LYS A 102 0.12 -3.57 -4.36
N ALA A 103 1.21 -4.02 -4.99
CA ALA A 103 1.22 -5.17 -5.88
C ALA A 103 0.88 -6.51 -5.21
N TYR A 104 0.89 -6.59 -3.87
CA TYR A 104 0.42 -7.79 -3.15
C TYR A 104 -1.11 -7.95 -3.22
N TYR A 105 -1.86 -6.87 -3.41
CA TYR A 105 -3.33 -6.89 -3.33
C TYR A 105 -4.03 -6.16 -4.48
N LEU A 106 -3.27 -5.63 -5.44
CA LEU A 106 -3.77 -5.09 -6.70
C LEU A 106 -3.26 -5.95 -7.87
N PRO A 107 -4.10 -6.23 -8.88
CA PRO A 107 -3.62 -6.85 -10.10
C PRO A 107 -2.67 -5.90 -10.83
N PRO A 108 -1.73 -6.42 -11.63
CA PRO A 108 -0.89 -5.60 -12.49
C PRO A 108 -1.79 -4.78 -13.44
N VAL A 109 -1.72 -3.46 -13.32
CA VAL A 109 -2.39 -2.55 -14.27
C VAL A 109 -1.56 -2.50 -15.54
N SER A 110 -2.02 -3.21 -16.58
CA SER A 110 -1.57 -2.93 -17.95
C SER A 110 -2.02 -1.51 -18.30
N VAL A 111 -1.09 -0.58 -18.36
CA VAL A 111 -1.31 0.72 -18.99
C VAL A 111 -1.54 0.48 -20.49
N ASN A 112 -2.78 0.18 -20.87
CA ASN A 112 -3.23 0.51 -22.22
C ASN A 112 -3.35 2.03 -22.24
N THR A 113 -2.30 2.71 -22.68
CA THR A 113 -2.37 4.06 -23.23
C THR A 113 -3.28 3.97 -24.46
N GLY A 114 -4.59 3.98 -24.24
CA GLY A 114 -5.58 4.26 -25.26
C GLY A 114 -5.45 5.74 -25.57
N GLU A 115 -4.82 6.04 -26.70
CA GLU A 115 -4.89 7.33 -27.34
C GLU A 115 -6.34 7.83 -27.33
N SER A 116 -6.56 9.03 -26.78
CA SER A 116 -7.80 9.77 -26.97
C SER A 116 -8.05 9.91 -28.48
N PRO A 117 -9.21 9.54 -29.04
CA PRO A 117 -9.61 10.03 -30.34
C PRO A 117 -9.95 11.52 -30.18
N ALA A 118 -8.93 12.36 -30.32
CA ALA A 118 -9.14 13.75 -30.63
C ALA A 118 -9.55 13.84 -32.11
N GLU A 119 -10.74 14.38 -32.32
CA GLU A 119 -11.07 15.22 -33.47
C GLU A 119 -11.26 14.53 -34.83
N GLU A 120 -12.48 14.04 -35.08
CA GLU A 120 -13.05 14.09 -36.44
C GLU A 120 -14.00 15.28 -36.51
N ARG A 121 -13.42 16.48 -36.63
CA ARG A 121 -14.07 17.59 -37.33
C ARG A 121 -13.74 17.42 -38.81
N ALA A 122 -14.72 17.09 -39.65
CA ALA A 122 -15.00 17.73 -40.94
C ALA A 122 -15.92 16.89 -41.84
N SER A 123 -17.00 17.55 -42.30
CA SER A 123 -17.66 17.36 -43.61
C SER A 123 -18.36 16.01 -43.85
N SER A 124 -19.66 15.94 -44.15
CA SER A 124 -20.50 16.78 -45.02
C SER A 124 -21.98 16.66 -44.67
#